data_AF-A0A918B1H5-F1
#
_entry.id   AF-A0A918B1H5-F1
#
_cell.length_a   1.000
_cell.length_b   1.000
_cell.length_c   1.000
_cell.angle_alpha   90.00
_cell.angle_beta   90.00
_cell.angle_gamma   90.00
#
_symmetry.space_group_name_H-M   'P 1'
#
loop_
_entity.id
_entity.type
_entity.pdbx_description
1 polymer ?
#
loop_
_entity_poly.entity_id
_entity_poly.type
_entity_poly.pdbx_seq_one_letter_code
_entity_poly.pdbx_strand_id
1 'polypeptide(L)'
;MTTATTTPSYQPDRIVSGSGLPALLKESPDAVPLFPSSPEPVCLLTSHQLRDELLPRWREGVERQAKALVRRSRSTLEVLSGETLYDGLDDPALRRAALVAELFRNHQISANAGRLDTRALQHRIAGALCADEPPRFELAWGQSKRDVGGLKTTGRWADLAEVYAVGRLVALVLAARELAGDERIGMTVYSGGNRFAAALFAEPELLREYDAQRCRIADALGSPGAVDFQDFAAAKRSDPAEREAHEKRVREQLAALTDADVDAQMPVMLFNVDWPRVLPLAAAGEAPHGVPMAPHVARWLRESPQDRTPLLTRAAVTCAVSPALQARWLEVFGDQPEVLEDAVAFALAMGRASAARYTAIARADRNAPGLAGGPHTVRLTVHEKRERPEVPALLTLGVRGGGQLSQHVVARVPAEGPVTFGSVAEILVQAPDSAPVLLEPDDAAPRLFDWLSRDGQPLCFASGSEPSVRRALAHILDPEHG
;
A
#
# COMPACT_ATOMS: atom_id res chain seq x y z
N MET A 1 17.19 44.05 -15.18
CA MET A 1 16.93 42.74 -15.80
C MET A 1 16.70 41.74 -14.68
N THR A 2 15.43 41.48 -14.37
CA THR A 2 14.99 40.52 -13.37
C THR A 2 15.08 39.13 -13.99
N THR A 3 16.04 38.33 -13.53
CA THR A 3 16.16 36.91 -13.84
C THR A 3 14.96 36.17 -13.27
N ALA A 4 14.03 35.78 -14.13
CA ALA A 4 12.93 34.90 -13.78
C ALA A 4 13.51 33.53 -13.42
N THR A 5 13.45 33.18 -12.14
CA THR A 5 13.75 31.83 -11.65
C THR A 5 12.62 30.92 -12.11
N THR A 6 12.75 30.31 -13.29
CA THR A 6 11.85 29.26 -13.74
C THR A 6 12.08 28.04 -12.85
N THR A 7 11.18 27.81 -11.91
CA THR A 7 11.07 26.55 -11.18
C THR A 7 10.94 25.44 -12.22
N PRO A 8 11.83 24.43 -12.27
CA PRO A 8 11.74 23.35 -13.24
C PRO A 8 10.40 22.63 -13.12
N SER A 9 9.83 22.22 -14.25
CA SER A 9 8.57 21.47 -14.29
C SER A 9 8.68 20.22 -13.40
N TYR A 10 7.75 20.08 -12.45
CA TYR A 10 7.62 18.89 -11.64
C TYR A 10 7.36 17.68 -12.55
N GLN A 11 8.37 16.82 -12.73
CA GLN A 11 8.13 15.45 -13.14
C GLN A 11 7.85 14.67 -11.86
N PRO A 12 6.63 14.15 -11.65
CA PRO A 12 6.40 13.24 -10.54
C PRO A 12 7.44 12.11 -10.64
N ASP A 13 8.15 11.85 -9.54
CA ASP A 13 8.85 10.58 -9.36
C ASP A 13 7.90 9.51 -9.86
N ARG A 14 8.34 8.65 -10.78
CA ARG A 14 7.47 7.63 -11.40
C ARG A 14 6.67 6.96 -10.28
N ILE A 15 5.38 7.26 -10.17
CA ILE A 15 4.52 6.66 -9.15
C ILE A 15 4.30 5.23 -9.63
N VAL A 16 5.22 4.34 -9.26
CA VAL A 16 5.14 2.91 -9.59
C VAL A 16 4.09 2.21 -8.71
N SER A 17 3.47 2.93 -7.76
CA SER A 17 2.56 2.38 -6.74
C SER A 17 1.08 2.36 -7.14
N GLY A 18 0.78 2.04 -8.39
CA GLY A 18 -0.59 1.83 -8.86
C GLY A 18 -0.89 0.34 -9.03
N SER A 19 -2.15 -0.06 -8.91
CA SER A 19 -2.62 -1.27 -9.59
C SER A 19 -2.57 -1.03 -11.11
N GLY A 20 -2.50 -2.08 -11.93
CA GLY A 20 -2.58 -1.95 -13.39
C GLY A 20 -4.01 -1.69 -13.90
N LEU A 21 -4.99 -1.65 -12.99
CA LEU A 21 -6.40 -1.37 -13.25
C LEU A 21 -6.67 -0.15 -14.17
N PRO A 22 -6.03 1.02 -14.00
CA PRO A 22 -6.28 2.14 -14.92
C PRO A 22 -5.84 1.83 -16.36
N ALA A 23 -4.76 1.05 -16.54
CA ALA A 23 -4.31 0.63 -17.86
C ALA A 23 -5.27 -0.41 -18.44
N LEU A 24 -5.67 -1.41 -17.64
CA LEU A 24 -6.65 -2.43 -18.04
C LEU A 24 -7.96 -1.81 -18.56
N LEU A 25 -8.50 -0.81 -17.84
CA LEU A 25 -9.75 -0.15 -18.25
C LEU A 25 -9.60 0.70 -19.52
N LYS A 26 -8.42 1.24 -19.79
CA LYS A 26 -8.15 2.04 -21.00
C LYS A 26 -7.88 1.16 -22.22
N GLU A 27 -7.11 0.09 -22.03
CA GLU A 27 -6.61 -0.75 -23.11
C GLU A 27 -7.54 -1.93 -23.43
N SER A 28 -8.31 -2.41 -22.46
CA SER A 28 -9.22 -3.55 -22.62
C SER A 28 -10.49 -3.38 -21.77
N PRO A 29 -11.27 -2.30 -21.95
CA PRO A 29 -12.48 -2.04 -21.17
C PRO A 29 -13.49 -3.20 -21.21
N ASP A 30 -13.57 -3.91 -22.34
CA ASP A 30 -14.53 -5.00 -22.52
C ASP A 30 -14.16 -6.29 -21.81
N ALA A 31 -12.90 -6.45 -21.40
CA ALA A 31 -12.48 -7.59 -20.60
C ALA A 31 -13.00 -7.52 -19.15
N VAL A 32 -13.24 -6.31 -18.63
CA VAL A 32 -13.72 -6.13 -17.25
C VAL A 32 -15.25 -6.28 -17.24
N PRO A 33 -15.80 -7.27 -16.50
CA PRO A 33 -17.24 -7.44 -16.43
C PRO A 33 -17.89 -6.24 -15.73
N LEU A 34 -19.10 -5.84 -16.16
CA LEU A 34 -19.81 -4.73 -15.52
C LEU A 34 -20.18 -5.04 -14.08
N PHE A 35 -20.52 -6.30 -13.79
CA PHE A 35 -20.83 -6.77 -12.44
C PHE A 35 -19.71 -7.67 -11.93
N PRO A 36 -19.37 -7.60 -10.63
CA PRO A 36 -18.46 -8.56 -10.05
C PRO A 36 -19.05 -9.98 -10.16
N SER A 37 -18.27 -10.91 -10.70
CA SER A 37 -18.55 -12.33 -10.55
C SER A 37 -18.19 -12.73 -9.11
N SER A 38 -19.15 -13.27 -8.37
CA SER A 38 -18.92 -13.86 -7.05
C SER A 38 -18.93 -15.39 -7.18
N PRO A 39 -17.84 -16.01 -7.67
CA PRO A 39 -17.77 -17.47 -7.69
C PRO A 39 -17.87 -18.02 -6.26
N GLU A 40 -18.38 -19.24 -6.13
CA GLU A 40 -18.37 -19.96 -4.86
C GLU A 40 -16.94 -20.03 -4.30
N PRO A 41 -16.77 -19.93 -2.98
CA PRO A 41 -15.43 -19.96 -2.39
C PRO A 41 -14.75 -21.29 -2.68
N VAL A 42 -13.50 -21.22 -3.15
CA VAL A 42 -12.68 -22.43 -3.40
C VAL A 42 -12.21 -23.08 -2.10
N CYS A 43 -12.15 -22.31 -1.02
CA CYS A 43 -11.76 -22.78 0.29
C CYS A 43 -12.40 -21.90 1.36
N LEU A 44 -12.91 -22.54 2.40
CA LEU A 44 -13.40 -21.90 3.61
C LEU A 44 -12.50 -22.33 4.77
N LEU A 45 -11.71 -21.39 5.30
CA LEU A 45 -10.72 -21.65 6.35
C LEU A 45 -11.32 -21.45 7.73
N THR A 46 -11.10 -22.41 8.61
CA THR A 46 -11.45 -22.27 10.03
C THR A 46 -10.37 -21.50 10.79
N SER A 47 -10.73 -20.87 11.91
CA SER A 47 -9.75 -20.23 12.80
C SER A 47 -8.65 -21.18 13.29
N HIS A 48 -8.98 -22.47 13.48
CA HIS A 48 -8.00 -23.50 13.85
C HIS A 48 -6.99 -23.73 12.72
N GLN A 49 -7.45 -23.91 11.48
CA GLN A 49 -6.54 -24.08 10.34
C GLN A 49 -5.60 -22.87 10.19
N LEU A 50 -6.12 -21.66 10.35
CA LEU A 50 -5.31 -20.45 10.25
C LEU A 50 -4.24 -20.38 11.35
N ARG A 51 -4.62 -20.60 12.61
CA ARG A 51 -3.72 -20.48 13.77
C ARG A 51 -2.75 -21.65 13.91
N ASP A 52 -3.24 -22.86 13.70
CA ASP A 52 -2.55 -24.08 14.10
C ASP A 52 -1.84 -24.76 12.90
N GLU A 53 -2.23 -24.43 11.66
CA GLU A 53 -1.59 -24.97 10.44
C GLU A 53 -0.84 -23.89 9.62
N LEU A 54 -1.49 -22.77 9.29
CA LEU A 54 -0.90 -21.76 8.38
C LEU A 54 0.11 -20.85 9.08
N LEU A 55 -0.28 -20.26 10.22
CA LEU A 55 0.55 -19.28 10.93
C LEU A 55 1.93 -19.82 11.35
N PRO A 56 2.07 -21.06 11.86
CA PRO A 56 3.39 -21.62 12.18
C PRO A 56 4.28 -21.73 10.94
N ARG A 57 3.72 -22.14 9.79
CA ARG A 57 4.45 -22.23 8.52
C ARG A 57 4.85 -20.87 7.98
N TRP A 58 4.01 -19.86 8.18
CA TRP A 58 4.34 -18.48 7.85
C TRP A 58 5.51 -17.95 8.68
N ARG A 59 5.53 -18.21 10.00
CA ARG A 59 6.67 -17.87 10.88
C ARG A 59 7.96 -18.57 10.42
N GLU A 60 7.90 -19.88 10.18
CA GLU A 60 9.03 -20.66 9.66
C GLU A 60 9.53 -20.10 8.31
N GLY A 61 8.62 -19.66 7.44
CA GLY A 61 8.93 -19.00 6.18
C GLY A 61 9.70 -17.69 6.39
N VAL A 62 9.20 -16.81 7.27
CA VAL A 62 9.86 -15.53 7.63
C VAL A 62 11.27 -15.76 8.18
N GLU A 63 11.44 -16.73 9.08
CA GLU A 63 12.75 -17.09 9.62
C GLU A 63 13.71 -17.61 8.54
N ARG A 64 13.22 -18.43 7.62
CA ARG A 64 14.03 -18.91 6.49
C ARG A 64 14.41 -17.78 5.54
N GLN A 65 13.52 -16.83 5.27
CA GLN A 65 13.85 -15.62 4.52
C GLN A 65 14.96 -14.83 5.21
N ALA A 66 14.83 -14.57 6.52
CA ALA A 66 15.83 -13.85 7.30
C ALA A 66 17.21 -14.54 7.24
N LYS A 67 17.26 -15.86 7.48
CA LYS A 67 18.51 -16.65 7.38
C LYS A 67 19.13 -16.61 5.99
N ALA A 68 18.32 -16.66 4.94
CA ALA A 68 18.80 -16.56 3.55
C ALA A 68 19.41 -15.17 3.27
N LEU A 69 18.78 -14.10 3.76
CA LEU A 69 19.29 -12.73 3.64
C LEU A 69 20.61 -12.54 4.40
N VAL A 70 20.72 -13.07 5.62
CA VAL A 70 21.95 -13.02 6.43
C VAL A 70 23.09 -13.72 5.69
N ARG A 71 22.87 -14.97 5.25
CA ARG A 71 23.87 -15.77 4.53
C ARG A 71 24.36 -15.02 3.29
N ARG A 72 23.43 -14.51 2.48
CA ARG A 72 23.78 -13.76 1.28
C ARG A 72 24.60 -12.50 1.58
N SER A 73 24.21 -11.73 2.59
CA SER A 73 24.89 -10.48 2.95
C SER A 73 26.32 -10.74 3.44
N ARG A 74 26.50 -11.78 4.28
CA ARG A 74 27.83 -12.22 4.74
C ARG A 74 28.71 -12.67 3.56
N SER A 75 28.21 -13.58 2.73
CA SER A 75 28.97 -14.08 1.57
C SER A 75 29.31 -12.98 0.56
N THR A 76 28.42 -12.02 0.33
CA THR A 76 28.68 -10.94 -0.63
C THR A 76 29.74 -9.99 -0.09
N LEU A 77 29.68 -9.61 1.19
CA LEU A 77 30.70 -8.74 1.79
C LEU A 77 32.07 -9.42 1.88
N GLU A 78 32.13 -10.73 2.11
CA GLU A 78 33.37 -11.52 2.07
C GLU A 78 34.04 -11.47 0.70
N VAL A 79 33.27 -11.64 -0.39
CA VAL A 79 33.80 -11.58 -1.77
C VAL A 79 34.25 -10.15 -2.14
N LEU A 80 33.54 -9.13 -1.66
CA LEU A 80 33.83 -7.71 -1.95
C LEU A 80 34.93 -7.10 -1.06
N SER A 81 35.55 -7.89 -0.17
CA SER A 81 36.63 -7.44 0.73
C SER A 81 37.91 -7.10 -0.06
N GLY A 82 37.92 -5.89 -0.63
CA GLY A 82 38.93 -5.38 -1.55
C GLY A 82 38.43 -4.26 -2.46
N GLU A 83 37.11 -4.07 -2.58
CA GLU A 83 36.49 -3.06 -3.43
C GLU A 83 36.08 -1.78 -2.68
N THR A 84 36.14 -0.63 -3.38
CA THR A 84 35.91 0.74 -2.89
C THR A 84 34.49 1.05 -2.41
N LEU A 85 33.60 0.06 -2.26
CA LEU A 85 32.15 0.25 -2.05
C LEU A 85 31.76 0.62 -0.61
N TYR A 86 32.59 0.27 0.36
CA TYR A 86 32.40 0.55 1.79
C TYR A 86 33.62 1.23 2.37
N ASP A 87 33.42 1.96 3.46
CA ASP A 87 34.50 2.57 4.22
C ASP A 87 34.82 1.75 5.46
N GLY A 88 36.11 1.65 5.78
CA GLY A 88 36.60 1.20 7.09
C GLY A 88 36.15 -0.20 7.51
N LEU A 89 36.18 -1.20 6.62
CA LEU A 89 35.76 -2.59 6.95
C LEU A 89 36.60 -3.26 8.05
N ASP A 90 37.76 -2.70 8.40
CA ASP A 90 38.57 -3.13 9.53
C ASP A 90 37.97 -2.71 10.88
N ASP A 91 37.14 -1.67 10.91
CA ASP A 91 36.36 -1.29 12.10
C ASP A 91 35.14 -2.21 12.23
N PRO A 92 35.00 -2.97 13.34
CA PRO A 92 33.86 -3.85 13.56
C PRO A 92 32.50 -3.15 13.46
N ALA A 93 32.38 -1.88 13.86
CA ALA A 93 31.12 -1.14 13.78
C ALA A 93 30.74 -0.82 12.33
N LEU A 94 31.69 -0.31 11.54
CA LEU A 94 31.49 -0.02 10.12
C LEU A 94 31.27 -1.30 9.31
N ARG A 95 31.94 -2.40 9.68
CA ARG A 95 31.71 -3.72 9.07
C ARG A 95 30.31 -4.24 9.32
N ARG A 96 29.79 -4.12 10.55
CA ARG A 96 28.38 -4.48 10.86
C ARG A 96 27.40 -3.61 10.08
N ALA A 97 27.66 -2.30 9.98
CA ALA A 97 26.84 -1.41 9.17
C ALA A 97 26.86 -1.78 7.67
N ALA A 98 28.02 -2.20 7.13
CA ALA A 98 28.15 -2.68 5.76
C ALA A 98 27.34 -3.96 5.52
N LEU A 99 27.39 -4.92 6.46
CA LEU A 99 26.56 -6.13 6.41
C LEU A 99 25.06 -5.81 6.35
N VAL A 100 24.59 -4.86 7.15
CA VAL A 100 23.18 -4.43 7.12
C VAL A 100 22.85 -3.69 5.82
N ALA A 101 23.76 -2.84 5.32
CA ALA A 101 23.59 -2.14 4.04
C ALA A 101 23.43 -3.12 2.85
N GLU A 102 24.08 -4.28 2.91
CA GLU A 102 23.97 -5.33 1.89
C GLU A 102 22.57 -5.92 1.74
N LEU A 103 21.74 -5.89 2.80
CA LEU A 103 20.32 -6.26 2.69
C LEU A 103 19.62 -5.45 1.58
N PHE A 104 19.97 -4.18 1.45
CA PHE A 104 19.32 -3.24 0.55
C PHE A 104 19.95 -3.15 -0.84
N ARG A 105 21.16 -3.70 -1.03
CA ARG A 105 21.78 -3.92 -2.35
C ARG A 105 21.29 -5.20 -3.03
N ASN A 106 20.36 -5.90 -2.41
CA ASN A 106 19.64 -6.99 -3.03
C ASN A 106 18.51 -6.45 -3.94
N HIS A 107 18.56 -6.74 -5.25
CA HIS A 107 17.49 -6.40 -6.22
C HIS A 107 16.14 -7.07 -5.91
N GLN A 108 16.12 -8.10 -5.07
CA GLN A 108 14.89 -8.72 -4.56
C GLN A 108 14.27 -7.96 -3.39
N ILE A 109 15.02 -7.04 -2.77
CA ILE A 109 14.59 -6.22 -1.64
C ILE A 109 14.36 -4.78 -2.07
N SER A 110 15.26 -4.20 -2.86
CA SER A 110 15.20 -2.78 -3.23
C SER A 110 15.18 -2.57 -4.76
N ALA A 111 14.26 -1.73 -5.23
CA ALA A 111 14.15 -1.33 -6.63
C ALA A 111 15.40 -0.58 -7.13
N ASN A 112 16.00 0.25 -6.26
CA ASN A 112 17.21 1.01 -6.56
C ASN A 112 18.53 0.31 -6.14
N ALA A 113 18.51 -0.99 -5.86
CA ALA A 113 19.68 -1.73 -5.35
C ALA A 113 20.98 -1.47 -6.14
N GLY A 114 20.92 -1.43 -7.47
CA GLY A 114 22.10 -1.22 -8.34
C GLY A 114 22.58 0.24 -8.45
N ARG A 115 21.84 1.20 -7.90
CA ARG A 115 22.16 2.65 -7.96
C ARG A 115 22.22 3.28 -6.56
N LEU A 116 22.13 2.46 -5.52
CA LEU A 116 22.11 2.88 -4.13
C LEU A 116 23.49 3.42 -3.73
N ASP A 117 23.53 4.64 -3.18
CA ASP A 117 24.74 5.17 -2.56
C ASP A 117 25.02 4.39 -1.27
N THR A 118 25.82 3.34 -1.43
CA THR A 118 26.05 2.32 -0.43
C THR A 118 26.88 2.85 0.73
N ARG A 119 27.86 3.71 0.43
CA ARG A 119 28.73 4.32 1.42
C ARG A 119 27.94 5.28 2.31
N ALA A 120 27.12 6.14 1.72
CA ALA A 120 26.25 7.02 2.51
C ALA A 120 25.25 6.23 3.36
N LEU A 121 24.68 5.14 2.84
CA LEU A 121 23.82 4.25 3.61
C LEU A 121 24.56 3.57 4.76
N GLN A 122 25.76 3.04 4.54
CA GLN A 122 26.61 2.44 5.57
C GLN A 122 26.84 3.43 6.71
N HIS A 123 27.24 4.67 6.41
CA HIS A 123 27.47 5.70 7.43
C HIS A 123 26.21 6.05 8.22
N ARG A 124 25.04 6.10 7.58
CA ARG A 124 23.76 6.29 8.28
C ARG A 124 23.45 5.13 9.23
N ILE A 125 23.66 3.89 8.78
CA ILE A 125 23.45 2.71 9.62
C ILE A 125 24.45 2.71 10.78
N ALA A 126 25.72 3.01 10.54
CA ALA A 126 26.73 3.10 11.59
C ALA A 126 26.38 4.15 12.64
N GLY A 127 25.97 5.35 12.19
CA GLY A 127 25.49 6.40 13.08
C GLY A 127 24.29 5.97 13.92
N ALA A 128 23.34 5.26 13.31
CA ALA A 128 22.17 4.73 14.02
C ALA A 128 22.53 3.65 15.05
N LEU A 129 23.46 2.74 14.71
CA LEU A 129 23.97 1.69 15.61
C LEU A 129 24.76 2.26 16.80
N CYS A 130 25.37 3.43 16.64
CA CYS A 130 26.15 4.11 17.68
C CYS A 130 25.33 5.08 18.55
N ALA A 131 24.05 5.32 18.22
CA ALA A 131 23.20 6.20 18.99
C ALA A 131 22.78 5.56 20.34
N ASP A 132 22.46 6.41 21.32
CA ASP A 132 21.99 5.94 22.64
C ASP A 132 20.64 5.22 22.56
N GLU A 133 19.78 5.66 21.64
CA GLU A 133 18.47 5.08 21.40
C GLU A 133 18.55 3.85 20.46
N PRO A 134 17.62 2.88 20.60
CA PRO A 134 17.54 1.72 19.71
C PRO A 134 17.50 2.12 18.22
N PRO A 135 18.30 1.49 17.36
CA PRO A 135 18.29 1.79 15.93
C PRO A 135 16.93 1.45 15.31
N ARG A 136 16.39 2.36 14.50
CA ARG A 136 15.07 2.18 13.87
C ARG A 136 15.12 2.42 12.37
N PHE A 137 14.61 1.47 11.60
CA PHE A 137 14.24 1.72 10.22
C PHE A 137 12.91 2.49 10.17
N GLU A 138 12.85 3.57 9.41
CA GLU A 138 11.62 4.35 9.23
C GLU A 138 11.11 4.17 7.79
N LEU A 139 9.90 3.63 7.62
CA LEU A 139 9.28 3.44 6.31
C LEU A 139 7.97 4.22 6.23
N ALA A 140 7.79 5.06 5.22
CA ALA A 140 6.47 5.61 4.89
C ALA A 140 5.75 4.64 3.93
N TRP A 141 4.64 4.06 4.38
CA TRP A 141 3.87 3.05 3.62
C TRP A 141 2.37 3.30 3.79
N GLY A 142 1.57 2.84 2.83
CA GLY A 142 0.28 3.41 2.47
C GLY A 142 -0.88 3.22 3.46
N GLN A 143 -2.07 3.46 2.94
CA GLN A 143 -3.31 3.64 3.68
C GLN A 143 -4.15 2.36 3.67
N SER A 144 -5.35 2.40 4.26
CA SER A 144 -6.30 1.30 4.13
C SER A 144 -6.69 1.03 2.67
N LYS A 145 -7.14 -0.20 2.41
CA LYS A 145 -7.56 -0.65 1.08
C LYS A 145 -8.82 0.09 0.59
N ARG A 146 -9.06 0.08 -0.72
CA ARG A 146 -10.21 0.71 -1.38
C ARG A 146 -10.79 -0.23 -2.42
N ASP A 147 -12.06 -0.61 -2.25
CA ASP A 147 -12.71 -1.59 -3.12
C ASP A 147 -12.99 -1.02 -4.53
N VAL A 148 -13.42 0.24 -4.60
CA VAL A 148 -13.83 0.93 -5.83
C VAL A 148 -14.90 0.14 -6.59
N GLY A 149 -16.02 -0.18 -5.94
CA GLY A 149 -17.11 -0.97 -6.52
C GLY A 149 -16.65 -2.40 -6.88
N GLY A 150 -15.75 -2.96 -6.07
CA GLY A 150 -15.17 -4.29 -6.29
C GLY A 150 -14.25 -4.39 -7.51
N LEU A 151 -13.67 -3.28 -7.99
CA LEU A 151 -12.68 -3.30 -9.07
C LEU A 151 -11.27 -3.51 -8.54
N LYS A 152 -10.93 -2.88 -7.42
CA LYS A 152 -9.55 -2.73 -6.95
C LYS A 152 -9.20 -3.73 -5.87
N THR A 153 -9.85 -3.66 -4.72
CA THR A 153 -9.75 -4.64 -3.63
C THR A 153 -11.13 -5.20 -3.29
N THR A 154 -11.20 -6.24 -2.48
CA THR A 154 -12.49 -6.82 -2.04
C THR A 154 -13.14 -6.07 -0.88
N GLY A 155 -12.38 -5.18 -0.25
CA GLY A 155 -12.84 -4.35 0.86
C GLY A 155 -11.68 -3.51 1.40
N ARG A 156 -11.84 -3.00 2.62
CA ARG A 156 -10.92 -2.04 3.26
C ARG A 156 -9.87 -2.67 4.16
N TRP A 157 -9.98 -3.97 4.45
CA TRP A 157 -9.19 -4.62 5.49
C TRP A 157 -7.93 -5.30 5.00
N ALA A 158 -7.00 -5.52 5.93
CA ALA A 158 -5.74 -6.20 5.65
C ALA A 158 -5.99 -7.68 5.28
N ASP A 159 -5.43 -8.12 4.17
CA ASP A 159 -5.62 -9.46 3.62
C ASP A 159 -4.26 -10.16 3.38
N LEU A 160 -4.22 -11.25 2.62
CA LEU A 160 -2.98 -11.99 2.38
C LEU A 160 -1.88 -11.16 1.70
N ALA A 161 -2.22 -10.12 0.92
CA ALA A 161 -1.21 -9.23 0.35
C ALA A 161 -0.51 -8.40 1.44
N GLU A 162 -1.23 -8.02 2.50
CA GLU A 162 -0.62 -7.39 3.69
C GLU A 162 0.23 -8.39 4.46
N VAL A 163 -0.22 -9.65 4.62
CA VAL A 163 0.59 -10.71 5.26
C VAL A 163 1.93 -10.89 4.58
N TYR A 164 1.92 -10.97 3.25
CA TYR A 164 3.14 -11.10 2.45
C TYR A 164 4.08 -9.91 2.65
N ALA A 165 3.54 -8.69 2.56
CA ALA A 165 4.33 -7.49 2.68
C ALA A 165 4.89 -7.28 4.10
N VAL A 166 4.07 -7.47 5.14
CA VAL A 166 4.48 -7.38 6.55
C VAL A 166 5.51 -8.46 6.88
N GLY A 167 5.29 -9.71 6.47
CA GLY A 167 6.23 -10.81 6.70
C GLY A 167 7.62 -10.53 6.13
N ARG A 168 7.71 -9.86 4.98
CA ARG A 168 8.99 -9.43 4.41
C ARG A 168 9.68 -8.34 5.20
N LEU A 169 8.92 -7.38 5.77
CA LEU A 169 9.50 -6.38 6.67
C LEU A 169 10.02 -7.03 7.95
N VAL A 170 9.28 -7.98 8.53
CA VAL A 170 9.73 -8.75 9.70
C VAL A 170 11.02 -9.51 9.37
N ALA A 171 11.09 -10.20 8.22
CA ALA A 171 12.30 -10.91 7.79
C ALA A 171 13.51 -9.98 7.65
N LEU A 172 13.32 -8.75 7.13
CA LEU A 172 14.36 -7.74 7.02
C LEU A 172 14.87 -7.28 8.40
N VAL A 173 13.98 -7.04 9.35
CA VAL A 173 14.36 -6.65 10.72
C VAL A 173 15.13 -7.78 11.41
N LEU A 174 14.65 -9.02 11.32
CA LEU A 174 15.34 -10.18 11.90
C LEU A 174 16.73 -10.38 11.27
N ALA A 175 16.86 -10.22 9.96
CA ALA A 175 18.16 -10.28 9.29
C ALA A 175 19.10 -9.15 9.74
N ALA A 176 18.58 -7.92 9.90
CA ALA A 176 19.37 -6.80 10.37
C ALA A 176 19.87 -6.99 11.81
N ARG A 177 19.02 -7.51 12.72
CA ARG A 177 19.40 -7.87 14.10
C ARG A 177 20.57 -8.84 14.12
N GLU A 178 20.47 -9.93 13.37
CA GLU A 178 21.51 -10.97 13.27
C GLU A 178 22.82 -10.45 12.64
N LEU A 179 22.73 -9.58 11.63
CA LEU A 179 23.91 -9.00 10.96
C LEU A 179 24.63 -7.97 11.84
N ALA A 180 23.87 -7.19 12.62
CA ALA A 180 24.41 -6.19 13.54
C ALA A 180 24.72 -6.73 14.94
N GLY A 181 24.23 -7.92 15.30
CA GLY A 181 24.30 -8.43 16.67
C GLY A 181 23.58 -7.52 17.67
N ASP A 182 22.50 -6.84 17.25
CA ASP A 182 21.70 -5.95 18.11
C ASP A 182 20.21 -6.26 17.97
N GLU A 183 19.66 -6.95 18.97
CA GLU A 183 18.24 -7.35 19.04
C GLU A 183 17.28 -6.15 19.19
N ARG A 184 17.77 -4.95 19.51
CA ARG A 184 16.93 -3.76 19.68
C ARG A 184 16.54 -3.12 18.35
N ILE A 185 17.17 -3.50 17.24
CA ILE A 185 16.83 -2.99 15.91
C ILE A 185 15.35 -3.27 15.63
N GLY A 186 14.62 -2.24 15.22
CA GLY A 186 13.22 -2.37 14.84
C GLY A 186 12.88 -1.56 13.60
N MET A 187 11.64 -1.68 13.14
CA MET A 187 11.10 -0.85 12.06
C MET A 187 9.83 -0.15 12.53
N THR A 188 9.73 1.15 12.24
CA THR A 188 8.49 1.91 12.37
C THR A 188 7.98 2.23 10.98
N VAL A 189 6.80 1.74 10.67
CA VAL A 189 6.06 2.06 9.46
C VAL A 189 5.09 3.19 9.77
N TYR A 190 5.32 4.36 9.18
CA TYR A 190 4.39 5.47 9.24
C TYR A 190 3.34 5.33 8.16
N SER A 191 2.08 5.13 8.57
CA SER A 191 0.98 5.02 7.64
C SER A 191 0.72 6.36 6.97
N GLY A 192 0.64 6.36 5.64
CA GLY A 192 0.23 7.53 4.87
C GLY A 192 -1.26 7.89 5.06
N GLY A 193 -1.98 7.15 5.91
CA GLY A 193 -3.41 7.26 6.14
C GLY A 193 -3.83 8.66 6.53
N ASN A 194 -3.54 9.10 7.76
CA ASN A 194 -3.97 10.44 8.18
C ASN A 194 -3.21 11.55 7.48
N ARG A 195 -2.00 11.26 6.97
CA ARG A 195 -1.23 12.20 6.15
C ARG A 195 -2.06 12.73 4.97
N PHE A 196 -2.80 11.85 4.30
CA PHE A 196 -3.59 12.18 3.11
C PHE A 196 -5.10 11.97 3.30
N ALA A 197 -5.58 11.72 4.53
CA ALA A 197 -6.99 11.44 4.81
C ALA A 197 -7.91 12.54 4.27
N ALA A 198 -7.52 13.81 4.40
CA ALA A 198 -8.29 14.94 3.86
C ALA A 198 -8.40 14.95 2.33
N ALA A 199 -7.40 14.41 1.61
CA ALA A 199 -7.45 14.32 0.15
C ALA A 199 -8.27 13.11 -0.33
N LEU A 200 -8.30 12.04 0.47
CA LEU A 200 -8.95 10.78 0.09
C LEU A 200 -10.29 10.58 0.77
N PHE A 201 -10.69 11.56 1.58
CA PHE A 201 -11.92 11.62 2.34
C PHE A 201 -12.11 10.43 3.28
N ALA A 202 -10.99 9.92 3.82
CA ALA A 202 -10.94 8.74 4.67
C ALA A 202 -11.17 9.09 6.15
N GLU A 203 -11.73 8.16 6.92
CA GLU A 203 -11.90 8.29 8.37
C GLU A 203 -10.62 7.95 9.15
N PRO A 204 -10.13 8.84 10.02
CA PRO A 204 -8.97 8.55 10.87
C PRO A 204 -9.12 7.30 11.75
N GLU A 205 -10.33 6.97 12.17
CA GLU A 205 -10.66 5.78 12.96
C GLU A 205 -10.37 4.50 12.18
N LEU A 206 -10.84 4.42 10.93
CA LEU A 206 -10.63 3.26 10.06
C LEU A 206 -9.15 3.08 9.69
N LEU A 207 -8.41 4.18 9.58
CA LEU A 207 -6.96 4.13 9.34
C LEU A 207 -6.21 3.56 10.55
N ARG A 208 -6.61 3.94 11.77
CA ARG A 208 -6.08 3.37 13.01
C ARG A 208 -6.42 1.88 13.16
N GLU A 209 -7.64 1.47 12.82
CA GLU A 209 -8.03 0.06 12.84
C GLU A 209 -7.18 -0.76 11.85
N TYR A 210 -6.95 -0.24 10.65
CA TYR A 210 -6.12 -0.88 9.65
C TYR A 210 -4.64 -1.00 10.07
N ASP A 211 -4.07 0.02 10.70
CA ASP A 211 -2.73 -0.07 11.28
C ASP A 211 -2.66 -1.10 12.42
N ALA A 212 -3.68 -1.17 13.27
CA ALA A 212 -3.78 -2.20 14.31
C ALA A 212 -3.86 -3.62 13.73
N GLN A 213 -4.50 -3.82 12.58
CA GLN A 213 -4.49 -5.09 11.86
C GLN A 213 -3.06 -5.46 11.39
N ARG A 214 -2.33 -4.50 10.84
CA ARG A 214 -0.95 -4.71 10.39
C ARG A 214 0.02 -4.98 11.55
N CYS A 215 -0.15 -4.32 12.70
CA CYS A 215 0.58 -4.67 13.93
C CYS A 215 0.25 -6.09 14.38
N ARG A 216 -1.03 -6.49 14.42
CA ARG A 216 -1.44 -7.86 14.76
C ARG A 216 -0.80 -8.90 13.82
N ILE A 217 -0.70 -8.61 12.53
CA ILE A 217 0.01 -9.47 11.56
C ILE A 217 1.51 -9.53 11.88
N ALA A 218 2.17 -8.40 12.13
CA ALA A 218 3.60 -8.35 12.44
C ALA A 218 3.94 -9.14 13.71
N ASP A 219 3.19 -8.91 14.80
CA ASP A 219 3.33 -9.62 16.08
C ASP A 219 3.01 -11.10 15.94
N ALA A 220 2.09 -11.46 15.03
CA ALA A 220 1.80 -12.85 14.74
C ALA A 220 2.94 -13.53 13.95
N LEU A 221 3.71 -12.82 13.13
CA LEU A 221 4.76 -13.38 12.28
C LEU A 221 6.17 -13.34 12.89
N GLY A 222 6.42 -12.45 13.85
CA GLY A 222 7.73 -12.26 14.48
C GLY A 222 7.64 -11.98 15.98
N SER A 223 8.71 -11.41 16.54
CA SER A 223 8.68 -10.92 17.93
C SER A 223 7.91 -9.60 18.02
N PRO A 224 7.11 -9.39 19.10
CA PRO A 224 6.42 -8.12 19.31
C PRO A 224 7.36 -6.92 19.21
N GLY A 225 6.93 -5.88 18.50
CA GLY A 225 7.71 -4.65 18.30
C GLY A 225 8.86 -4.74 17.30
N ALA A 226 8.99 -5.84 16.55
CA ALA A 226 9.93 -5.91 15.43
C ALA A 226 9.55 -4.93 14.31
N VAL A 227 8.26 -4.85 13.98
CA VAL A 227 7.69 -3.91 13.01
C VAL A 227 6.43 -3.29 13.62
N ASP A 228 6.47 -1.99 13.87
CA ASP A 228 5.36 -1.21 14.44
C ASP A 228 4.71 -0.35 13.37
N PHE A 229 3.38 -0.30 13.32
CA PHE A 229 2.63 0.62 12.47
C PHE A 229 2.14 1.80 13.31
N GLN A 230 2.44 3.01 12.87
CA GLN A 230 2.07 4.24 13.56
C GLN A 230 1.47 5.24 12.60
N ASP A 231 0.56 6.06 13.12
CA ASP A 231 0.00 7.14 12.36
C ASP A 231 1.05 8.24 12.09
N PHE A 232 1.23 8.60 10.81
CA PHE A 232 2.18 9.63 10.42
C PHE A 232 1.86 10.99 11.05
N ALA A 233 0.57 11.39 11.07
CA ALA A 233 0.20 12.70 11.58
C ALA A 233 0.42 12.78 13.10
N ALA A 234 0.04 11.75 13.85
CA ALA A 234 0.33 11.66 15.27
C ALA A 234 1.84 11.65 15.57
N ALA A 235 2.63 10.91 14.79
CA ALA A 235 4.07 10.77 15.05
C ALA A 235 4.90 11.99 14.65
N LYS A 236 4.55 12.65 13.52
CA LYS A 236 5.38 13.72 12.93
C LYS A 236 4.71 15.10 12.95
N ARG A 237 3.45 15.20 13.37
CA ARG A 237 2.66 16.45 13.45
C ARG A 237 1.77 16.50 14.71
N SER A 238 2.28 16.04 15.85
CA SER A 238 1.55 16.10 17.13
C SER A 238 1.34 17.53 17.64
N ASP A 239 2.29 18.43 17.39
CA ASP A 239 2.23 19.84 17.79
C ASP A 239 1.07 20.58 17.07
N PRO A 240 0.10 21.17 17.82
CA PRO A 240 -0.93 22.03 17.25
C PRO A 240 -0.40 23.15 16.33
N ALA A 241 0.71 23.80 16.71
CA ALA A 241 1.26 24.91 15.93
C ALA A 241 1.79 24.44 14.57
N GLU A 242 2.46 23.28 14.53
CA GLU A 242 2.93 22.69 13.28
C GLU A 242 1.77 22.17 12.41
N ARG A 243 0.67 21.69 13.01
CA ARG A 243 -0.55 21.35 12.26
C ARG A 243 -1.14 22.57 11.56
N GLU A 244 -1.26 23.70 12.27
CA GLU A 244 -1.76 24.94 11.68
C GLU A 244 -0.82 25.47 10.57
N ALA A 245 0.49 25.46 10.84
CA ALA A 245 1.49 25.86 9.86
C ALA A 245 1.47 24.95 8.62
N HIS A 246 1.28 23.65 8.81
CA HIS A 246 1.11 22.69 7.71
C HIS A 246 -0.12 23.02 6.88
N GLU A 247 -1.29 23.23 7.50
CA GLU A 247 -2.51 23.59 6.77
C GLU A 247 -2.38 24.92 6.00
N LYS A 248 -1.63 25.89 6.55
CA LYS A 248 -1.27 27.10 5.80
C LYS A 248 -0.42 26.77 4.56
N ARG A 249 0.63 25.96 4.70
CA ARG A 249 1.47 25.53 3.57
C ARG A 249 0.64 24.77 2.53
N VAL A 250 -0.28 23.88 2.94
CA VAL A 250 -1.14 23.15 1.99
C VAL A 250 -2.05 24.12 1.23
N ARG A 251 -2.64 25.13 1.88
CA ARG A 251 -3.45 26.15 1.19
C ARG A 251 -2.63 26.94 0.17
N GLU A 252 -1.41 27.34 0.52
CA GLU A 252 -0.50 28.03 -0.40
C GLU A 252 -0.12 27.14 -1.60
N GLN A 253 0.20 25.86 -1.36
CA GLN A 253 0.50 24.92 -2.44
C GLN A 253 -0.70 24.65 -3.33
N LEU A 254 -1.90 24.55 -2.76
CA LEU A 254 -3.14 24.35 -3.50
C LEU A 254 -3.42 25.51 -4.47
N ALA A 255 -3.21 26.75 -4.02
CA ALA A 255 -3.37 27.94 -4.85
C ALA A 255 -2.33 28.04 -5.98
N ALA A 256 -1.19 27.34 -5.86
CA ALA A 256 -0.11 27.34 -6.83
C ALA A 256 -0.16 26.15 -7.81
N LEU A 257 -1.14 25.25 -7.69
CA LEU A 257 -1.24 24.09 -8.59
C LEU A 257 -1.69 24.50 -10.00
N THR A 258 -1.14 23.80 -10.98
CA THR A 258 -1.59 23.88 -12.37
C THR A 258 -2.54 22.72 -12.70
N ASP A 259 -3.33 22.85 -13.77
CA ASP A 259 -4.19 21.74 -14.23
C ASP A 259 -3.36 20.50 -14.58
N ALA A 260 -2.17 20.67 -15.16
CA ALA A 260 -1.26 19.56 -15.46
C ALA A 260 -0.82 18.81 -14.20
N ASP A 261 -0.63 19.51 -13.07
CA ASP A 261 -0.31 18.86 -11.79
C ASP A 261 -1.47 17.97 -11.31
N VAL A 262 -2.70 18.46 -11.46
CA VAL A 262 -3.93 17.75 -11.06
C VAL A 262 -4.16 16.55 -11.97
N ASP A 263 -4.13 16.77 -13.29
CA ASP A 263 -4.37 15.74 -14.31
C ASP A 263 -3.37 14.57 -14.20
N ALA A 264 -2.13 14.85 -13.82
CA ALA A 264 -1.12 13.80 -13.59
C ALA A 264 -1.48 12.85 -12.43
N GLN A 265 -2.26 13.30 -11.44
CA GLN A 265 -2.68 12.50 -10.28
C GLN A 265 -4.10 11.95 -10.40
N MET A 266 -4.91 12.48 -11.32
CA MET A 266 -6.31 12.09 -11.52
C MET A 266 -6.54 10.58 -11.60
N PRO A 267 -5.82 9.81 -12.44
CA PRO A 267 -6.06 8.37 -12.55
C PRO A 267 -5.83 7.67 -11.21
N VAL A 268 -4.82 8.06 -10.44
CA VAL A 268 -4.51 7.42 -9.16
C VAL A 268 -5.57 7.77 -8.12
N MET A 269 -6.06 9.01 -8.08
CA MET A 269 -7.00 9.45 -7.05
C MET A 269 -8.40 8.87 -7.21
N LEU A 270 -8.90 8.70 -8.44
CA LEU A 270 -10.20 8.06 -8.69
C LEU A 270 -10.31 6.67 -8.04
N PHE A 271 -9.20 5.96 -7.93
CA PHE A 271 -9.13 4.64 -7.31
C PHE A 271 -8.73 4.64 -5.82
N ASN A 272 -8.54 5.80 -5.20
CA ASN A 272 -8.12 5.91 -3.80
C ASN A 272 -9.09 6.75 -2.93
N VAL A 273 -10.02 7.48 -3.54
CA VAL A 273 -11.15 8.10 -2.82
C VAL A 273 -11.97 7.04 -2.09
N ASP A 274 -12.38 7.35 -0.86
CA ASP A 274 -13.28 6.53 -0.05
C ASP A 274 -14.75 6.68 -0.50
N TRP A 275 -15.08 6.11 -1.67
CA TRP A 275 -16.40 6.21 -2.28
C TRP A 275 -17.56 5.71 -1.40
N PRO A 276 -17.43 4.59 -0.65
CA PRO A 276 -18.47 4.14 0.28
C PRO A 276 -18.84 5.18 1.34
N ARG A 277 -17.94 6.11 1.65
CA ARG A 277 -18.20 7.24 2.54
C ARG A 277 -18.67 8.49 1.78
N VAL A 278 -17.96 8.87 0.72
CA VAL A 278 -18.22 10.11 -0.02
C VAL A 278 -19.63 10.14 -0.61
N LEU A 279 -20.07 9.04 -1.23
CA LEU A 279 -21.36 9.02 -1.92
C LEU A 279 -22.56 9.18 -0.97
N PRO A 280 -22.66 8.45 0.16
CA PRO A 280 -23.74 8.67 1.11
C PRO A 280 -23.74 10.06 1.75
N LEU A 281 -22.57 10.62 2.10
CA LEU A 281 -22.47 11.97 2.65
C LEU A 281 -22.96 13.02 1.65
N ALA A 282 -22.48 12.95 0.41
CA ALA A 282 -22.89 13.86 -0.64
C ALA A 282 -24.40 13.73 -0.95
N ALA A 283 -24.95 12.52 -0.91
CA ALA A 283 -26.38 12.27 -1.08
C ALA A 283 -27.25 12.83 0.07
N ALA A 284 -26.67 12.95 1.27
CA ALA A 284 -27.28 13.61 2.43
C ALA A 284 -27.14 15.15 2.40
N GLY A 285 -26.42 15.70 1.42
CA GLY A 285 -26.15 17.14 1.29
C GLY A 285 -24.86 17.60 1.98
N GLU A 286 -24.08 16.68 2.54
CA GLU A 286 -22.77 16.96 3.12
C GLU A 286 -21.68 16.88 2.03
N ALA A 287 -21.15 18.02 1.62
CA ALA A 287 -20.08 18.10 0.62
C ALA A 287 -18.80 18.72 1.21
N PRO A 288 -18.10 18.05 2.14
CA PRO A 288 -16.85 18.57 2.74
C PRO A 288 -15.72 18.75 1.70
N HIS A 289 -15.88 18.14 0.52
CA HIS A 289 -15.03 18.26 -0.67
C HIS A 289 -15.39 19.45 -1.58
N GLY A 290 -16.49 20.16 -1.32
CA GLY A 290 -16.96 21.28 -2.14
C GLY A 290 -17.58 20.90 -3.49
N VAL A 291 -17.81 19.60 -3.75
CA VAL A 291 -18.43 19.10 -5.00
C VAL A 291 -19.89 18.74 -4.70
N PRO A 292 -20.89 19.46 -5.22
CA PRO A 292 -22.29 19.13 -5.00
C PRO A 292 -22.70 17.88 -5.80
N MET A 293 -23.57 17.06 -5.22
CA MET A 293 -24.22 15.94 -5.92
C MET A 293 -25.55 16.40 -6.53
N ALA A 294 -25.84 15.96 -7.76
CA ALA A 294 -27.11 16.26 -8.41
C ALA A 294 -28.31 15.65 -7.64
N PRO A 295 -29.44 16.37 -7.47
CA PRO A 295 -30.54 15.91 -6.62
C PRO A 295 -31.15 14.56 -6.99
N HIS A 296 -31.21 14.21 -8.29
CA HIS A 296 -31.73 12.91 -8.75
C HIS A 296 -30.74 11.78 -8.45
N VAL A 297 -29.43 12.00 -8.59
CA VAL A 297 -28.41 11.03 -8.15
C VAL A 297 -28.51 10.79 -6.63
N ALA A 298 -28.66 11.87 -5.85
CA ALA A 298 -28.83 11.78 -4.40
C ALA A 298 -30.12 11.06 -4.00
N ARG A 299 -31.23 11.29 -4.71
CA ARG A 299 -32.50 10.56 -4.51
C ARG A 299 -32.32 9.08 -4.82
N TRP A 300 -31.72 8.78 -5.97
CA TRP A 300 -31.46 7.43 -6.42
C TRP A 300 -30.58 6.67 -5.42
N LEU A 301 -29.47 7.24 -4.95
CA LEU A 301 -28.62 6.58 -3.95
C LEU A 301 -29.36 6.27 -2.64
N ARG A 302 -30.23 7.18 -2.17
CA ARG A 302 -30.94 7.03 -0.89
C ARG A 302 -32.01 5.93 -0.88
N GLU A 303 -32.49 5.48 -2.03
CA GLU A 303 -33.49 4.42 -2.11
C GLU A 303 -32.93 3.03 -1.73
N SER A 304 -31.67 2.74 -2.07
CA SER A 304 -30.96 1.55 -1.57
C SER A 304 -29.45 1.82 -1.49
N PRO A 305 -28.95 2.49 -0.43
CA PRO A 305 -27.56 2.90 -0.34
C PRO A 305 -26.58 1.73 -0.40
N GLN A 306 -26.93 0.58 0.18
CA GLN A 306 -26.07 -0.60 0.27
C GLN A 306 -25.82 -1.23 -1.10
N ASP A 307 -26.84 -1.32 -1.96
CA ASP A 307 -26.71 -1.91 -3.30
C ASP A 307 -26.22 -0.89 -4.33
N ARG A 308 -26.70 0.36 -4.20
CA ARG A 308 -26.50 1.40 -5.22
C ARG A 308 -25.14 2.08 -5.11
N THR A 309 -24.54 2.18 -3.93
CA THR A 309 -23.23 2.81 -3.75
C THR A 309 -22.11 2.05 -4.48
N PRO A 310 -21.96 0.71 -4.32
CA PRO A 310 -20.95 -0.05 -5.06
C PRO A 310 -21.19 0.00 -6.57
N LEU A 311 -22.45 -0.13 -7.01
CA LEU A 311 -22.84 -0.09 -8.43
C LEU A 311 -22.48 1.26 -9.07
N LEU A 312 -22.89 2.36 -8.44
CA LEU A 312 -22.62 3.71 -8.95
C LEU A 312 -21.14 4.05 -8.94
N THR A 313 -20.42 3.65 -7.88
CA THR A 313 -18.96 3.80 -7.81
C THR A 313 -18.30 3.11 -8.99
N ARG A 314 -18.65 1.84 -9.22
CA ARG A 314 -18.10 1.04 -10.32
C ARG A 314 -18.39 1.69 -11.67
N ALA A 315 -19.64 2.07 -11.92
CA ALA A 315 -20.05 2.67 -13.18
C ALA A 315 -19.37 4.02 -13.42
N ALA A 316 -19.45 4.94 -12.46
CA ALA A 316 -18.91 6.29 -12.59
C ALA A 316 -17.39 6.29 -12.75
N VAL A 317 -16.65 5.50 -11.94
CA VAL A 317 -15.19 5.44 -12.02
C VAL A 317 -14.71 4.78 -13.32
N THR A 318 -15.38 3.71 -13.77
CA THR A 318 -14.99 3.06 -15.03
C THR A 318 -15.25 3.95 -16.25
N CYS A 319 -16.39 4.63 -16.31
CA CYS A 319 -16.68 5.62 -17.35
C CYS A 319 -15.75 6.84 -17.29
N ALA A 320 -15.37 7.31 -16.10
CA ALA A 320 -14.42 8.41 -15.93
C ALA A 320 -13.03 8.08 -16.48
N VAL A 321 -12.60 6.81 -16.39
CA VAL A 321 -11.32 6.34 -16.91
C VAL A 321 -11.41 5.92 -18.38
N SER A 322 -12.54 5.35 -18.79
CA SER A 322 -12.79 4.80 -20.12
C SER A 322 -14.20 5.16 -20.59
N PRO A 323 -14.38 6.31 -21.27
CA PRO A 323 -15.69 6.77 -21.75
C PRO A 323 -16.39 5.77 -22.70
N ALA A 324 -15.63 4.87 -23.33
CA ALA A 324 -16.18 3.80 -24.18
C ALA A 324 -17.15 2.86 -23.43
N LEU A 325 -17.03 2.76 -22.10
CA LEU A 325 -17.92 1.93 -21.27
C LEU A 325 -19.28 2.58 -21.01
N GLN A 326 -19.46 3.86 -21.32
CA GLN A 326 -20.68 4.60 -20.99
C GLN A 326 -21.92 4.01 -21.65
N ALA A 327 -21.84 3.61 -22.92
CA ALA A 327 -22.97 3.01 -23.64
C ALA A 327 -23.46 1.72 -22.96
N ARG A 328 -22.54 0.85 -22.53
CA ARG A 328 -22.86 -0.40 -21.83
C ARG A 328 -23.47 -0.16 -20.45
N TRP A 329 -22.99 0.85 -19.73
CA TRP A 329 -23.57 1.23 -18.45
C TRP A 329 -24.95 1.89 -18.60
N LEU A 330 -25.17 2.68 -19.64
CA LEU A 330 -26.50 3.26 -19.92
C LEU A 330 -27.57 2.17 -20.08
N GLU A 331 -27.25 1.03 -20.69
CA GLU A 331 -28.15 -0.13 -20.76
C GLU A 331 -28.52 -0.68 -19.37
N VAL A 332 -27.60 -0.63 -18.40
CA VAL A 332 -27.85 -1.05 -17.01
C VAL A 332 -28.74 -0.06 -16.26
N PHE A 333 -28.55 1.24 -16.48
CA PHE A 333 -29.35 2.29 -15.83
C PHE A 333 -30.74 2.49 -16.49
N GLY A 334 -30.95 1.95 -17.70
CA GLY A 334 -32.24 1.88 -18.36
C GLY A 334 -32.90 3.25 -18.52
N ASP A 335 -34.10 3.41 -17.94
CA ASP A 335 -34.91 4.62 -18.04
C ASP A 335 -34.36 5.83 -17.24
N GLN A 336 -33.20 5.70 -16.59
CA GLN A 336 -32.57 6.74 -15.77
C GLN A 336 -31.13 7.06 -16.21
N PRO A 337 -30.88 7.36 -17.50
CA PRO A 337 -29.54 7.66 -18.01
C PRO A 337 -28.88 8.87 -17.33
N GLU A 338 -29.68 9.85 -16.91
CA GLU A 338 -29.23 11.06 -16.22
C GLU A 338 -28.54 10.78 -14.88
N VAL A 339 -28.86 9.65 -14.24
CA VAL A 339 -28.19 9.24 -12.99
C VAL A 339 -26.73 8.89 -13.26
N LEU A 340 -26.45 8.17 -14.35
CA LEU A 340 -25.08 7.79 -14.71
C LEU A 340 -24.28 9.01 -15.16
N GLU A 341 -24.82 9.84 -16.05
CA GLU A 341 -24.12 10.98 -16.62
C GLU A 341 -23.66 11.96 -15.53
N ASP A 342 -24.55 12.33 -14.61
CA ASP A 342 -24.21 13.23 -13.51
C ASP A 342 -23.35 12.56 -12.44
N ALA A 343 -23.42 11.23 -12.27
CA ALA A 343 -22.50 10.50 -11.41
C ALA A 343 -21.07 10.46 -11.98
N VAL A 344 -20.90 10.33 -13.30
CA VAL A 344 -19.59 10.44 -13.95
C VAL A 344 -19.02 11.84 -13.78
N ALA A 345 -19.84 12.88 -14.01
CA ALA A 345 -19.44 14.26 -13.80
C ALA A 345 -19.03 14.52 -12.33
N PHE A 346 -19.81 14.00 -11.38
CA PHE A 346 -19.48 14.04 -9.96
C PHE A 346 -18.15 13.33 -9.65
N ALA A 347 -17.94 12.12 -10.17
CA ALA A 347 -16.72 11.36 -9.94
C ALA A 347 -15.47 12.06 -10.49
N LEU A 348 -15.56 12.68 -11.68
CA LEU A 348 -14.48 13.47 -12.27
C LEU A 348 -14.17 14.72 -11.43
N ALA A 349 -15.18 15.46 -10.99
CA ALA A 349 -15.00 16.63 -10.13
C ALA A 349 -14.39 16.25 -8.77
N MET A 350 -14.86 15.15 -8.18
CA MET A 350 -14.30 14.58 -6.95
C MET A 350 -12.86 14.13 -7.11
N GLY A 351 -12.55 13.45 -8.21
CA GLY A 351 -11.18 13.07 -8.55
C GLY A 351 -10.27 14.30 -8.63
N ARG A 352 -10.73 15.39 -9.25
CA ARG A 352 -9.96 16.64 -9.39
C ARG A 352 -9.71 17.29 -8.03
N ALA A 353 -10.74 17.40 -7.19
CA ALA A 353 -10.60 17.92 -5.83
C ALA A 353 -9.62 17.09 -4.99
N SER A 354 -9.72 15.76 -5.07
CA SER A 354 -8.82 14.82 -4.39
C SER A 354 -7.38 14.95 -4.88
N ALA A 355 -7.15 14.99 -6.20
CA ALA A 355 -5.84 15.13 -6.82
C ALA A 355 -5.16 16.46 -6.49
N ALA A 356 -5.92 17.57 -6.52
CA ALA A 356 -5.42 18.86 -6.12
C ALA A 356 -4.98 18.83 -4.65
N ARG A 357 -5.84 18.36 -3.74
CA ARG A 357 -5.52 18.30 -2.30
C ARG A 357 -4.33 17.37 -2.02
N TYR A 358 -4.29 16.19 -2.64
CA TYR A 358 -3.20 15.22 -2.50
C TYR A 358 -1.86 15.83 -2.93
N THR A 359 -1.82 16.46 -4.10
CA THR A 359 -0.61 17.10 -4.64
C THR A 359 -0.13 18.24 -3.75
N ALA A 360 -1.06 19.06 -3.26
CA ALA A 360 -0.75 20.15 -2.35
C ALA A 360 -0.15 19.64 -1.03
N ILE A 361 -0.72 18.58 -0.43
CA ILE A 361 -0.17 17.92 0.77
C ILE A 361 1.25 17.40 0.49
N ALA A 362 1.43 16.68 -0.62
CA ALA A 362 2.73 16.11 -0.98
C ALA A 362 3.81 17.17 -1.17
N ARG A 363 3.48 18.32 -1.78
CA ARG A 363 4.39 19.47 -1.94
C ARG A 363 4.68 20.16 -0.61
N ALA A 364 3.65 20.38 0.22
CA ALA A 364 3.81 21.01 1.53
C ALA A 364 4.76 20.20 2.44
N ASP A 365 4.67 18.88 2.40
CA ASP A 365 5.55 17.99 3.16
C ASP A 365 6.99 17.99 2.68
N ARG A 366 7.21 18.04 1.37
CA ARG A 366 8.58 18.08 0.83
C ARG A 366 9.37 19.28 1.35
N ASN A 367 8.68 20.39 1.57
CA ASN A 367 9.25 21.66 1.99
C ASN A 367 9.22 21.86 3.52
N ALA A 368 8.72 20.87 4.28
CA ALA A 368 8.60 21.00 5.73
C ALA A 368 9.97 20.79 6.42
N PRO A 369 10.41 21.72 7.29
CA PRO A 369 11.56 21.51 8.15
C PRO A 369 11.29 20.38 9.15
N GLY A 370 12.31 19.59 9.51
CA GLY A 370 12.20 18.62 10.62
C GLY A 370 11.60 17.24 10.29
N LEU A 371 11.28 16.94 9.03
CA LEU A 371 10.92 15.57 8.60
C LEU A 371 12.13 14.63 8.42
N ALA A 372 13.33 15.07 8.79
CA ALA A 372 14.51 14.22 8.84
C ALA A 372 14.45 13.40 10.15
N GLY A 373 14.52 12.08 10.05
CA GLY A 373 14.56 11.20 11.23
C GLY A 373 15.74 11.50 12.13
N GLY A 374 15.65 11.10 13.41
CA GLY A 374 16.69 11.30 14.40
C GLY A 374 17.98 10.53 14.11
N PRO A 375 19.06 10.76 14.89
CA PRO A 375 20.37 10.14 14.66
C PRO A 375 20.36 8.61 14.77
N HIS A 376 19.39 8.03 15.48
CA HIS A 376 19.18 6.58 15.61
C HIS A 376 18.33 5.97 14.47
N THR A 377 17.98 6.74 13.43
CA THR A 377 17.04 6.30 12.40
C THR A 377 17.68 6.12 11.02
N VAL A 378 17.22 5.09 10.31
CA VAL A 378 17.59 4.84 8.92
C VAL A 378 16.32 4.89 8.07
N ARG A 379 16.21 5.91 7.24
CA ARG A 379 15.03 6.12 6.39
C ARG A 379 15.02 5.13 5.22
N LEU A 380 13.86 4.53 5.00
CA LEU A 380 13.48 3.69 3.87
C LEU A 380 12.31 4.35 3.11
N THR A 381 12.02 3.85 1.92
CA THR A 381 10.87 4.29 1.13
C THR A 381 10.32 3.15 0.29
N VAL A 382 9.10 3.28 -0.23
CA VAL A 382 8.54 2.37 -1.24
C VAL A 382 8.65 2.94 -2.67
N HIS A 383 9.28 4.12 -2.82
CA HIS A 383 9.44 4.83 -4.09
C HIS A 383 10.88 5.27 -4.31
N GLU A 384 11.49 4.99 -5.46
CA GLU A 384 12.82 5.51 -5.77
C GLU A 384 12.87 7.04 -5.65
N LYS A 385 13.88 7.55 -4.91
CA LYS A 385 14.15 8.98 -4.73
C LYS A 385 15.47 9.33 -5.39
N ARG A 386 15.41 10.00 -6.55
CA ARG A 386 16.61 10.35 -7.33
C ARG A 386 17.53 11.32 -6.57
N GLU A 387 16.93 12.20 -5.80
CA GLU A 387 17.58 13.21 -4.96
C GLU A 387 18.10 12.67 -3.62
N ARG A 388 17.76 11.41 -3.28
CA ARG A 388 18.19 10.70 -2.07
C ARG A 388 18.70 9.29 -2.43
N PRO A 389 19.81 9.19 -3.19
CA PRO A 389 20.32 7.92 -3.70
C PRO A 389 20.75 6.95 -2.60
N GLU A 390 20.91 7.41 -1.37
CA GLU A 390 21.26 6.60 -0.21
C GLU A 390 20.05 5.96 0.50
N VAL A 391 18.82 6.33 0.12
CA VAL A 391 17.59 5.81 0.72
C VAL A 391 17.10 4.57 -0.06
N PRO A 392 17.07 3.38 0.55
CA PRO A 392 16.56 2.18 -0.11
C PRO A 392 15.06 2.26 -0.44
N ALA A 393 14.71 1.90 -1.68
CA ALA A 393 13.33 1.81 -2.15
C ALA A 393 12.84 0.36 -2.12
N LEU A 394 12.13 -0.04 -1.07
CA LEU A 394 11.72 -1.42 -0.82
C LEU A 394 10.63 -1.92 -1.78
N LEU A 395 10.81 -3.16 -2.22
CA LEU A 395 9.82 -4.00 -2.88
C LEU A 395 9.07 -4.82 -1.81
N THR A 396 8.02 -4.23 -1.24
CA THR A 396 7.27 -4.86 -0.13
C THR A 396 6.59 -6.15 -0.56
N LEU A 397 6.16 -6.27 -1.82
CA LEU A 397 5.62 -7.50 -2.42
C LEU A 397 6.66 -8.32 -3.21
N GLY A 398 7.96 -8.02 -3.03
CA GLY A 398 9.05 -8.67 -3.74
C GLY A 398 9.10 -8.33 -5.24
N VAL A 399 10.00 -8.99 -5.98
CA VAL A 399 10.21 -8.71 -7.41
C VAL A 399 8.95 -8.95 -8.23
N ARG A 400 8.14 -9.94 -7.85
CA ARG A 400 6.92 -10.33 -8.56
C ARG A 400 5.78 -9.31 -8.40
N GLY A 401 5.65 -8.69 -7.23
CA GLY A 401 4.76 -7.54 -7.05
C GLY A 401 5.32 -6.24 -7.65
N GLY A 402 6.63 -6.19 -7.92
CA GLY A 402 7.28 -5.01 -8.47
C GLY A 402 7.06 -3.78 -7.58
N GLY A 403 6.72 -2.65 -8.19
CA GLY A 403 6.42 -1.42 -7.46
C GLY A 403 5.00 -1.33 -6.88
N GLN A 404 4.19 -2.39 -7.02
CA GLN A 404 2.84 -2.42 -6.42
C GLN A 404 2.94 -2.41 -4.89
N LEU A 405 1.92 -1.84 -4.26
CA LEU A 405 1.79 -1.84 -2.81
C LEU A 405 0.55 -2.65 -2.41
N SER A 406 0.68 -3.43 -1.35
CA SER A 406 -0.35 -4.35 -0.84
C SER A 406 -1.71 -3.69 -0.62
N GLN A 407 -1.75 -2.41 -0.25
CA GLN A 407 -3.01 -1.70 -0.03
C GLN A 407 -3.79 -1.38 -1.33
N HIS A 408 -3.22 -1.67 -2.50
CA HIS A 408 -3.83 -1.41 -3.81
C HIS A 408 -4.17 -2.66 -4.60
N VAL A 409 -3.84 -3.84 -4.07
CA VAL A 409 -3.95 -5.13 -4.76
C VAL A 409 -4.48 -6.18 -3.80
N VAL A 410 -4.92 -7.31 -4.32
CA VAL A 410 -5.15 -8.54 -3.55
C VAL A 410 -4.16 -9.61 -4.03
N ALA A 411 -3.95 -10.63 -3.20
CA ALA A 411 -3.12 -11.76 -3.58
C ALA A 411 -3.94 -12.82 -4.34
N ARG A 412 -3.33 -13.42 -5.36
CA ARG A 412 -3.82 -14.64 -6.01
C ARG A 412 -2.84 -15.79 -5.79
N VAL A 413 -3.36 -16.89 -5.25
CA VAL A 413 -2.64 -18.15 -5.05
C VAL A 413 -3.01 -19.12 -6.19
N PRO A 414 -2.14 -19.33 -7.19
CA PRO A 414 -2.44 -20.25 -8.28
C PRO A 414 -2.37 -21.71 -7.82
N ALA A 415 -2.96 -22.62 -8.60
CA ALA A 415 -2.83 -24.06 -8.36
C ALA A 415 -1.36 -24.53 -8.44
N GLU A 416 -0.60 -23.91 -9.35
CA GLU A 416 0.82 -24.15 -9.59
C GLU A 416 1.56 -22.82 -9.77
N GLY A 417 2.79 -22.76 -9.29
CA GLY A 417 3.63 -21.58 -9.41
C GLY A 417 3.41 -20.55 -8.29
N PRO A 418 3.91 -19.33 -8.49
CA PRO A 418 4.05 -18.37 -7.40
C PRO A 418 2.82 -17.52 -7.16
N VAL A 419 2.72 -16.97 -5.94
CA VAL A 419 1.72 -15.95 -5.61
C VAL A 419 1.89 -14.74 -6.53
N THR A 420 0.76 -14.23 -7.02
CA THR A 420 0.70 -13.04 -7.88
C THR A 420 -0.16 -11.96 -7.22
N PHE A 421 0.04 -10.71 -7.62
CA PHE A 421 -0.65 -9.56 -7.04
C PHE A 421 -1.27 -8.70 -8.13
N GLY A 422 -2.50 -8.28 -7.94
CA GLY A 422 -3.23 -7.43 -8.86
C GLY A 422 -4.50 -6.90 -8.22
N SER A 423 -5.18 -5.95 -8.87
CA SER A 423 -6.55 -5.65 -8.47
C SER A 423 -7.49 -6.84 -8.67
N VAL A 424 -8.65 -6.82 -8.02
CA VAL A 424 -9.70 -7.83 -8.22
C VAL A 424 -10.03 -8.00 -9.70
N ALA A 425 -10.23 -6.90 -10.43
CA ALA A 425 -10.52 -6.95 -11.86
C ALA A 425 -9.36 -7.53 -12.67
N GLU A 426 -8.10 -7.16 -12.38
CA GLU A 426 -6.93 -7.74 -13.06
C GLU A 426 -6.84 -9.25 -12.84
N ILE A 427 -7.04 -9.71 -11.60
CA ILE A 427 -6.99 -11.14 -11.25
C ILE A 427 -8.08 -11.93 -11.96
N LEU A 428 -9.31 -11.44 -11.96
CA LEU A 428 -10.44 -12.14 -12.58
C LEU A 428 -10.37 -12.14 -14.11
N VAL A 429 -9.75 -11.11 -14.73
CA VAL A 429 -9.49 -11.11 -16.17
C VAL A 429 -8.37 -12.09 -16.54
N GLN A 430 -7.28 -12.10 -15.77
CA GLN A 430 -6.12 -12.97 -16.07
C GLN A 430 -6.37 -14.44 -15.71
N ALA A 431 -7.20 -14.71 -14.72
CA ALA A 431 -7.52 -16.05 -14.25
C ALA A 431 -9.00 -16.13 -13.83
N PRO A 432 -9.91 -16.31 -14.81
CA PRO A 432 -11.36 -16.34 -14.57
C PRO A 432 -11.85 -17.46 -13.65
N ASP A 433 -11.04 -18.50 -13.46
CA ASP A 433 -11.28 -19.62 -12.55
C ASP A 433 -10.88 -19.30 -11.09
N SER A 434 -10.31 -18.12 -10.84
CA SER A 434 -9.93 -17.71 -9.49
C SER A 434 -11.16 -17.41 -8.66
N ALA A 435 -11.25 -18.02 -7.48
CA ALA A 435 -12.35 -17.86 -6.56
C ALA A 435 -11.87 -17.44 -5.16
N PRO A 436 -12.74 -16.84 -4.32
CA PRO A 436 -12.32 -16.32 -3.03
C PRO A 436 -11.96 -17.44 -2.05
N VAL A 437 -10.96 -17.20 -1.23
CA VAL A 437 -10.70 -17.95 0.00
C VAL A 437 -11.27 -17.16 1.17
N LEU A 438 -12.29 -17.71 1.82
CA LEU A 438 -13.01 -17.06 2.92
C LEU A 438 -12.58 -17.65 4.28
N LEU A 439 -12.91 -16.93 5.34
CA LEU A 439 -12.76 -17.40 6.72
C LEU A 439 -14.15 -17.69 7.29
N GLU A 440 -14.28 -18.78 8.04
CA GLU A 440 -15.51 -19.06 8.77
C GLU A 440 -15.78 -17.97 9.83
N PRO A 441 -17.04 -17.55 10.01
CA PRO A 441 -17.43 -16.76 11.17
C PRO A 441 -17.10 -17.52 12.46
N ASP A 442 -16.50 -16.83 13.43
CA ASP A 442 -16.11 -17.41 14.72
C ASP A 442 -16.42 -16.38 15.81
N ASP A 443 -17.31 -16.74 16.72
CA ASP A 443 -17.82 -15.85 17.78
C ASP A 443 -16.86 -15.69 18.98
N ALA A 444 -15.68 -16.32 18.93
CA ALA A 444 -14.69 -16.19 20.01
C ALA A 444 -13.92 -14.85 19.97
N ALA A 445 -13.27 -14.51 21.08
CA ALA A 445 -12.43 -13.31 21.30
C ALA A 445 -11.56 -12.91 20.08
N PRO A 446 -11.24 -11.62 19.88
CA PRO A 446 -10.65 -11.11 18.64
C PRO A 446 -9.41 -11.90 18.21
N ARG A 447 -9.51 -12.57 17.06
CA ARG A 447 -8.46 -13.42 16.47
C ARG A 447 -7.80 -12.69 15.30
N LEU A 448 -6.65 -13.19 14.86
CA LEU A 448 -6.02 -12.71 13.63
C LEU A 448 -7.00 -12.90 12.46
N PHE A 449 -7.27 -11.83 11.71
CA PHE A 449 -8.25 -11.76 10.61
C PHE A 449 -9.74 -11.85 10.96
N ASP A 450 -10.13 -11.65 12.23
CA ASP A 450 -11.55 -11.51 12.61
C ASP A 450 -12.31 -10.43 11.79
N TRP A 451 -11.59 -9.39 11.40
CA TRP A 451 -12.10 -8.33 10.53
C TRP A 451 -12.51 -8.81 9.12
N LEU A 452 -11.90 -9.90 8.61
CA LEU A 452 -12.23 -10.46 7.31
C LEU A 452 -13.52 -11.29 7.39
N SER A 453 -13.64 -12.16 8.40
CA SER A 453 -14.84 -12.99 8.57
C SER A 453 -16.08 -12.15 8.87
N ARG A 454 -15.96 -11.10 9.71
CA ARG A 454 -17.05 -10.18 10.05
C ARG A 454 -17.69 -9.52 8.83
N ASP A 455 -16.86 -9.09 7.87
CA ASP A 455 -17.31 -8.33 6.70
C ASP A 455 -17.42 -9.22 5.44
N GLY A 456 -17.23 -10.54 5.56
CA GLY A 456 -17.21 -11.47 4.43
C GLY A 456 -16.12 -11.17 3.40
N GLN A 457 -15.06 -10.46 3.78
CA GLN A 457 -13.97 -10.09 2.89
C GLN A 457 -13.04 -11.30 2.70
N PRO A 458 -12.70 -11.70 1.45
CA PRO A 458 -11.74 -12.77 1.20
C PRO A 458 -10.34 -12.47 1.75
N LEU A 459 -9.67 -13.52 2.24
CA LEU A 459 -8.25 -13.49 2.56
C LEU A 459 -7.41 -13.32 1.30
N CYS A 460 -7.79 -14.00 0.22
CA CYS A 460 -7.16 -13.93 -1.10
C CYS A 460 -8.08 -14.52 -2.16
N PHE A 461 -7.62 -14.54 -3.41
CA PHE A 461 -8.18 -15.38 -4.47
C PHE A 461 -7.28 -16.59 -4.71
N ALA A 462 -7.85 -17.71 -5.09
CA ALA A 462 -7.08 -18.89 -5.44
C ALA A 462 -7.73 -19.70 -6.57
N SER A 463 -6.95 -20.57 -7.21
CA SER A 463 -7.40 -21.50 -8.25
C SER A 463 -6.89 -22.90 -7.93
N GLY A 464 -7.62 -23.93 -8.36
CA GLY A 464 -7.31 -25.34 -8.08
C GLY A 464 -8.17 -25.96 -6.98
N SER A 465 -7.84 -27.18 -6.57
CA SER A 465 -8.58 -27.89 -5.52
C SER A 465 -8.25 -27.35 -4.13
N GLU A 466 -9.22 -27.40 -3.21
CA GLU A 466 -9.04 -26.96 -1.81
C GLU A 466 -7.76 -27.52 -1.14
N PRO A 467 -7.41 -28.82 -1.26
CA PRO A 467 -6.16 -29.32 -0.69
C PRO A 467 -4.90 -28.69 -1.30
N SER A 468 -4.95 -28.37 -2.60
CA SER A 468 -3.84 -27.70 -3.28
C SER A 468 -3.69 -26.26 -2.80
N VAL A 469 -4.82 -25.54 -2.71
CA VAL A 469 -4.87 -24.17 -2.20
C VAL A 469 -4.36 -24.09 -0.77
N ARG A 470 -4.78 -25.00 0.12
CA ARG A 470 -4.30 -25.05 1.51
C ARG A 470 -2.80 -25.28 1.61
N ARG A 471 -2.25 -26.19 0.80
CA ARG A 471 -0.79 -26.40 0.74
C ARG A 471 -0.07 -25.14 0.25
N ALA A 472 -0.54 -24.53 -0.84
CA ALA A 472 0.08 -23.33 -1.38
C ALA A 472 0.04 -22.18 -0.35
N LEU A 473 -1.10 -21.99 0.34
CA LEU A 473 -1.24 -21.02 1.41
C LEU A 473 -0.23 -21.22 2.55
N ALA A 474 0.08 -22.46 2.93
CA ALA A 474 1.05 -22.73 3.99
C ALA A 474 2.48 -22.24 3.64
N HIS A 475 2.81 -22.18 2.35
CA HIS A 475 4.17 -21.87 1.87
C HIS A 475 4.33 -20.46 1.28
N ILE A 476 3.35 -19.55 1.42
CA ILE A 476 3.41 -18.23 0.76
C ILE A 476 4.56 -17.34 1.22
N LEU A 477 5.07 -17.53 2.45
CA LEU A 477 6.24 -16.79 2.96
C LEU A 477 7.54 -17.60 2.87
N ASP A 478 7.53 -18.70 2.14
CA ASP A 478 8.70 -19.55 1.93
C ASP A 478 9.58 -18.99 0.80
N PRO A 479 10.87 -18.69 1.02
CA PRO A 479 11.74 -18.17 -0.04
C PRO A 479 11.95 -19.13 -1.21
N GLU A 480 11.68 -20.43 -1.05
CA GLU A 480 11.78 -21.43 -2.13
C GLU A 480 10.54 -21.45 -3.03
N HIS A 481 9.42 -20.88 -2.57
CA HIS A 481 8.12 -20.94 -3.26
C HIS A 481 7.57 -19.55 -3.61
N GLY A 482 8.10 -18.47 -3.02
CA GLY A 482 7.61 -17.08 -3.09
C GLY A 482 8.50 -16.09 -3.81
#